data_AF-A0A6M0BXL5-F1
#
_entry.id   AF-A0A6M0BXL5-F1
#
_cell.length_a   1.000
_cell.length_b   1.000
_cell.length_c   1.000
_cell.angle_alpha   90.00
_cell.angle_beta   90.00
_cell.angle_gamma   90.00
#
_symmetry.space_group_name_H-M   'P 1'
#
loop_
_entity.id
_entity.type
_entity.pdbx_description
1 polymer ?
#
loop_
_entity_poly.entity_id
_entity_poly.type
_entity_poly.pdbx_seq_one_letter_code
_entity_poly.pdbx_strand_id
1 'polypeptide(L)' 'MCERQFFEDKAVEKLLGTGIKCEYLNDDTLGRVMDDIYQLGLTNLFIEIGLLVIKKFNIETKYTH' A
#
# COMPACT_ATOMS: atom_id res chain seq x y z
N MET A 1 -5.76 24.52 2.33
CA MET A 1 -4.43 24.36 2.94
C MET A 1 -3.68 23.37 2.05
N CYS A 2 -2.38 23.55 1.81
CA CYS A 2 -1.68 22.87 0.72
C CYS A 2 -1.36 21.40 1.09
N GLU A 3 -2.03 20.43 0.46
CA GLU A 3 -2.06 18.99 0.79
C GLU A 3 -0.79 18.20 0.40
N ARG A 4 0.28 18.87 -0.03
CA ARG A 4 1.55 18.21 -0.45
C ARG A 4 2.36 17.60 0.71
N GLN A 5 2.11 18.04 1.94
CA GLN A 5 2.85 17.58 3.13
C GLN A 5 2.58 16.13 3.53
N PHE A 6 1.44 15.53 3.11
CA PHE A 6 1.09 14.17 3.53
C PHE A 6 2.11 13.12 3.06
N PHE A 7 2.70 13.33 1.87
CA PHE A 7 3.72 12.42 1.31
C PHE A 7 5.14 12.86 1.59
N GLU A 8 5.40 14.11 1.98
CA GLU A 8 6.77 14.60 2.27
C GLU A 8 7.43 13.83 3.42
N ASP A 9 6.67 13.46 4.45
CA ASP A 9 7.18 12.70 5.60
C ASP A 9 7.15 11.18 5.37
N LYS A 10 6.56 10.72 4.26
CA LYS A 10 6.44 9.29 3.94
C LYS A 10 7.53 8.88 2.97
N ALA A 11 8.13 7.72 3.22
CA ALA A 11 9.10 7.10 2.31
C ALA A 11 8.40 6.51 1.06
N VAL A 12 7.73 7.33 0.25
CA VAL A 12 6.99 6.92 -0.95
C VAL A 12 7.85 6.18 -1.95
N GLU A 13 9.12 6.54 -2.10
CA GLU A 13 10.05 5.83 -2.97
C GLU A 13 10.29 4.38 -2.50
N LYS A 14 10.30 4.15 -1.18
CA LYS A 14 10.47 2.82 -0.61
C LYS A 14 9.18 1.99 -0.64
N LEU A 15 8.02 2.65 -0.60
CA LEU A 15 6.71 2.02 -0.57
C LEU A 15 6.15 1.71 -1.97
N LEU A 16 6.33 2.64 -2.91
CA LEU A 16 5.74 2.57 -4.24
C LEU A 16 6.76 2.16 -5.32
N GLY A 17 8.05 2.38 -5.07
CA GLY A 17 9.12 1.99 -5.98
C GLY A 17 10.13 3.12 -6.24
N THR A 18 11.36 2.71 -6.57
CA THR A 18 12.48 3.63 -6.81
C THR A 18 12.18 4.56 -7.98
N GLY A 19 12.29 5.88 -7.76
CA GLY A 19 11.97 6.90 -8.77
C GLY A 19 10.58 7.54 -8.64
N ILE A 20 9.74 7.08 -7.70
CA ILE A 20 8.48 7.75 -7.38
C ILE A 20 8.71 8.87 -6.37
N LYS A 21 8.53 10.11 -6.81
CA LYS A 21 8.58 11.31 -5.97
C LYS A 21 7.21 11.65 -5.40
N CYS A 22 7.19 12.23 -4.20
CA CYS A 22 5.99 12.79 -3.58
C CYS A 22 5.29 13.79 -4.50
N GLU A 23 6.06 14.53 -5.30
CA GLU A 23 5.57 15.53 -6.26
C GLU A 23 4.70 14.95 -7.38
N TYR A 24 4.82 13.65 -7.67
CA TYR A 24 3.98 12.96 -8.66
C TYR A 24 2.69 12.41 -8.05
N LEU A 25 2.55 12.44 -6.72
CA LEU A 25 1.41 11.93 -5.99
C LEU A 25 0.52 13.10 -5.58
N ASN A 26 -0.64 13.20 -6.22
CA ASN A 26 -1.72 14.05 -5.74
C ASN A 26 -2.57 13.27 -4.74
N ASP A 27 -2.78 13.86 -3.56
CA ASP A 27 -3.61 13.27 -2.49
C ASP A 27 -5.03 12.97 -2.99
N ASP A 28 -5.62 13.83 -3.83
CA ASP A 28 -6.89 13.59 -4.51
C ASP A 28 -6.92 12.27 -5.31
N THR A 29 -5.81 11.93 -5.96
CA THR A 29 -5.72 10.73 -6.78
C THR A 29 -5.47 9.51 -5.91
N LEU A 30 -4.63 9.63 -4.87
CA LEU A 30 -4.42 8.53 -3.93
C LEU A 30 -5.68 8.24 -3.11
N GLY A 31 -6.35 9.26 -2.58
CA GLY A 31 -7.60 9.13 -1.84
C GLY A 31 -8.67 8.43 -2.66
N ARG A 32 -8.80 8.76 -3.95
CA ARG A 32 -9.72 8.05 -4.85
C ARG A 32 -9.33 6.60 -5.10
N VAL A 33 -8.05 6.32 -5.28
CA VAL A 33 -7.57 4.92 -5.40
C VAL A 33 -7.84 4.16 -4.09
N MET A 34 -7.66 4.79 -2.93
CA MET A 34 -7.97 4.19 -1.63
C MET A 34 -9.47 3.92 -1.47
N ASP A 35 -10.33 4.83 -1.93
CA ASP A 35 -11.78 4.62 -1.97
C ASP A 35 -12.16 3.46 -2.92
N ASP A 36 -11.55 3.37 -4.10
CA ASP A 36 -11.78 2.27 -5.04
C ASP A 36 -11.36 0.93 -4.43
N ILE A 37 -10.19 0.87 -3.78
CA ILE A 37 -9.71 -0.31 -3.04
C ILE A 37 -10.66 -0.66 -1.90
N TYR A 38 -11.19 0.35 -1.20
CA TYR A 38 -12.17 0.16 -0.13
C TYR A 38 -13.47 -0.45 -0.69
N GLN A 39 -13.97 0.04 -1.83
CA GLN A 39 -15.14 -0.51 -2.53
C GLN A 39 -14.92 -1.95 -3.03
N LEU A 40 -13.69 -2.27 -3.47
CA LEU A 40 -13.29 -3.61 -3.90
C LEU A 40 -13.24 -4.63 -2.74
N GLY A 41 -13.25 -4.18 -1.49
CA GLY A 41 -13.21 -5.03 -0.31
C GLY A 41 -11.78 -5.30 0.17
N LEU A 42 -11.32 -4.44 1.09
CA LEU A 42 -10.00 -4.50 1.74
C LEU A 42 -9.62 -5.88 2.28
N THR A 43 -10.59 -6.63 2.82
CA THR A 43 -10.35 -7.93 3.44
C THR A 43 -9.77 -8.94 2.46
N ASN A 44 -10.34 -9.04 1.25
CA ASN A 44 -9.88 -10.02 0.26
C ASN A 44 -8.52 -9.63 -0.31
N LEU A 45 -8.34 -8.34 -0.60
CA LEU A 45 -7.07 -7.81 -1.07
C LEU A 45 -5.95 -8.04 -0.06
N PHE A 46 -6.21 -7.81 1.23
CA PHE A 46 -5.22 -8.01 2.28
C PHE A 46 -4.85 -9.49 2.45
N ILE A 47 -5.83 -10.40 2.38
CA ILE A 47 -5.58 -11.85 2.42
C ILE A 47 -4.74 -12.29 1.22
N GLU A 48 -5.05 -11.84 0.01
CA GLU A 48 -4.28 -12.17 -1.20
C GLU A 48 -2.84 -11.67 -1.11
N ILE A 49 -2.64 -10.42 -0.69
CA ILE A 49 -1.31 -9.85 -0.47
C ILE A 49 -0.56 -10.64 0.60
N GLY A 50 -1.21 -10.98 1.71
CA GLY A 50 -0.64 -11.81 2.78
C GLY A 50 -0.19 -13.17 2.26
N LEU A 51 -1.04 -13.86 1.48
CA LEU A 51 -0.71 -15.14 0.86
C LEU A 51 0.46 -15.04 -0.13
N LEU A 52 0.51 -13.95 -0.92
CA LEU A 52 1.63 -13.68 -1.83
C LEU A 52 2.94 -13.45 -1.07
N VAL A 53 2.90 -12.72 0.05
CA VAL A 53 4.07 -12.47 0.90
C VAL A 53 4.55 -13.77 1.56
N ILE A 54 3.63 -14.58 2.10
CA ILE A 54 3.96 -15.89 2.68
C ILE A 54 4.62 -16.78 1.63
N LYS A 55 4.09 -16.84 0.41
CA LYS A 55 4.70 -17.59 -0.72
C LYS A 55 6.06 -17.03 -1.12
N LYS A 56 6.19 -15.70 -1.23
CA LYS A 56 7.42 -15.03 -1.70
C LYS A 56 8.57 -15.14 -0.70
N PHE A 57 8.26 -15.08 0.59
CA PHE A 57 9.25 -15.17 1.67
C PHE A 57 9.35 -16.58 2.28
N ASN A 58 8.61 -17.55 1.73
CA ASN A 58 8.52 -18.93 2.20
C ASN A 58 8.36 -19.02 3.73
N ILE A 59 7.51 -18.16 4.29
CA ILE A 59 7.34 -18.04 5.73
C ILE A 59 6.65 -19.32 6.19
N GLU A 60 7.37 -20.16 6.93
CA GLU A 60 6.78 -21.32 7.58
C GLU A 60 5.69 -20.82 8.54
N THR A 61 4.42 -20.96 8.15
CA THR A 61 3.29 -20.69 9.02
C THR A 61 3.29 -21.78 10.10
N LYS A 62 4.04 -21.57 11.17
CA LYS A 62 3.88 -22.34 12.40
C LYS A 62 2.50 -21.99 12.96
N TYR A 63 1.50 -22.77 12.53
CA TYR A 63 0.25 -22.93 13.26
C TYR A 63 0.61 -23.57 14.60
N THR A 64 0.87 -22.75 15.61
CA THR A 64 0.77 -23.20 16.99
C THR A 64 -0.72 -23.24 17.30
N HIS A 65 -1.19 -24.47 17.42
CA HIS A 65 -2.57 -24.92 17.53
C HIS A 65 -3.31 -24.36 18.75
#